data_AF-A0A1Y4VBD4-F1
#
_entry.id   AF-A0A1Y4VBD4-F1
#
_cell.length_a   1.000
_cell.length_b   1.000
_cell.length_c   1.000
_cell.angle_alpha   90.00
_cell.angle_beta   90.00
_cell.angle_gamma   90.00
#
_symmetry.space_group_name_H-M   'P 1'
#
loop_
_entity.id
_entity.type
_entity.pdbx_description
1 polymer ?
#
loop_
_entity_poly.entity_id
_entity_poly.type
_entity_poly.pdbx_seq_one_letter_code
_entity_poly.pdbx_strand_id
1 'polypeptide(L)'
;MIKNGRPYTNENGFTDGALITGREDAVVTAVDGWIRKNIRAGKKILQGHTSYGMKHLLEHDTGVYLTNNEFKDAMLLAGYRPVNPNSLNWKYRIELTREINDNPSPFFRWARNFGADATPCGDFVRDMLRDFEFPVLAEHDVIARYLGRIGACSGAVEAFEVLWREYAGAAD
;
A
#
# COMPACT_ATOMS: atom_id res chain seq x y z
N MET A 1 -22.29 -0.27 3.67
CA MET A 1 -23.29 -1.34 3.92
C MET A 1 -23.06 -2.46 2.93
N ILE A 2 -23.61 -3.66 3.17
CA ILE A 2 -23.72 -4.72 2.15
C ILE A 2 -25.20 -4.91 1.84
N LYS A 3 -25.57 -4.87 0.55
CA LYS A 3 -26.92 -5.17 0.06
C LYS A 3 -26.81 -6.18 -1.07
N ASN A 4 -27.59 -7.26 -1.01
CA ASN A 4 -27.57 -8.34 -2.01
C ASN A 4 -26.16 -8.90 -2.27
N GLY A 5 -25.33 -9.02 -1.23
CA GLY A 5 -23.95 -9.50 -1.33
C GLY A 5 -22.94 -8.50 -1.92
N ARG A 6 -23.38 -7.30 -2.27
CA ARG A 6 -22.56 -6.24 -2.89
C ARG A 6 -22.38 -5.04 -1.95
N PRO A 7 -21.27 -4.28 -2.07
CA PRO A 7 -21.12 -3.07 -1.28
C PRO A 7 -22.12 -2.02 -1.74
N TYR A 8 -22.66 -1.32 -0.76
CA TYR A 8 -23.54 -0.18 -0.96
C TYR A 8 -23.03 0.95 -0.08
N THR A 9 -22.64 2.05 -0.71
CA THR A 9 -22.11 3.22 -0.01
C THR A 9 -23.01 4.42 -0.28
N ASN A 10 -23.40 5.11 0.79
CA ASN A 10 -24.03 6.41 0.73
C ASN A 10 -23.09 7.38 1.44
N GLU A 11 -22.51 8.31 0.68
CA GLU A 11 -21.58 9.32 1.17
C GLU A 11 -22.24 10.69 1.01
N ASN A 12 -22.64 11.29 2.14
CA ASN A 12 -23.25 12.62 2.20
C ASN A 12 -24.47 12.82 1.29
N GLY A 13 -25.29 11.78 1.08
CA GLY A 13 -26.48 11.82 0.23
C GLY A 13 -26.24 11.37 -1.21
N PHE A 14 -24.99 11.15 -1.61
CA PHE A 14 -24.64 10.56 -2.91
C PHE A 14 -24.47 9.06 -2.76
N THR A 15 -25.22 8.30 -3.57
CA THR A 15 -25.10 6.84 -3.62
C THR A 15 -24.00 6.45 -4.59
N ASP A 16 -22.90 5.90 -4.08
CA ASP A 16 -21.88 5.23 -4.89
C ASP A 16 -22.27 3.75 -5.03
N GLY A 17 -22.85 3.44 -6.19
CA GLY A 17 -23.26 2.09 -6.58
C GLY A 17 -22.35 1.44 -7.61
N ALA A 18 -21.20 2.06 -7.94
CA ALA A 18 -20.27 1.48 -8.90
C ALA A 18 -19.67 0.18 -8.35
N LEU A 19 -19.57 -0.83 -9.21
CA LEU A 19 -19.07 -2.17 -8.89
C LEU A 19 -17.92 -2.51 -9.83
N ILE A 20 -16.92 -3.22 -9.34
CA ILE A 20 -15.77 -3.60 -10.16
C ILE A 20 -16.20 -4.46 -11.36
N THR A 21 -17.27 -5.24 -11.20
CA THR A 21 -17.86 -6.07 -12.27
C THR A 21 -18.48 -5.27 -13.43
N GLY A 22 -18.66 -3.95 -13.27
CA GLY A 22 -19.07 -3.06 -14.35
C GLY A 22 -17.91 -2.45 -15.15
N ARG A 23 -16.65 -2.77 -14.80
CA ARG A 23 -15.45 -2.31 -15.50
C ARG A 23 -15.03 -3.27 -16.61
N GLU A 24 -14.12 -2.81 -17.48
CA GLU A 24 -13.48 -3.65 -18.50
C GLU A 24 -12.70 -4.81 -17.87
N ASP A 25 -12.68 -5.96 -18.55
CA ASP A 25 -12.03 -7.18 -18.05
C ASP A 25 -10.55 -6.99 -17.71
N ALA A 26 -9.83 -6.15 -18.46
CA ALA A 26 -8.45 -5.81 -18.19
C ALA A 26 -8.27 -5.11 -16.83
N VAL A 27 -9.20 -4.20 -16.49
CA VAL A 27 -9.22 -3.51 -15.19
C VAL A 27 -9.55 -4.49 -14.07
N VAL A 28 -10.58 -5.33 -14.26
CA VAL A 28 -10.96 -6.37 -13.27
C VAL A 28 -9.79 -7.30 -12.98
N THR A 29 -9.10 -7.75 -14.03
CA THR A 29 -7.94 -8.66 -13.95
C THR A 29 -6.76 -8.00 -13.23
N ALA A 30 -6.44 -6.75 -13.56
CA ALA A 30 -5.36 -6.01 -12.90
C ALA A 30 -5.63 -5.83 -11.39
N VAL A 31 -6.89 -5.50 -11.03
CA VAL A 31 -7.31 -5.31 -9.64
C VAL A 31 -7.29 -6.62 -8.85
N ASP A 32 -7.87 -7.71 -9.39
CA ASP A 32 -7.82 -9.03 -8.75
C ASP A 32 -6.39 -9.54 -8.60
N GLY A 33 -5.55 -9.35 -9.63
CA GLY A 33 -4.13 -9.67 -9.59
C GLY A 33 -3.39 -8.92 -8.48
N TRP A 34 -3.63 -7.61 -8.35
CA TRP A 34 -3.03 -6.80 -7.29
C TRP A 34 -3.47 -7.25 -5.89
N ILE A 35 -4.78 -7.52 -5.70
CA ILE A 35 -5.30 -8.02 -4.42
C ILE A 35 -4.65 -9.37 -4.06
N ARG A 36 -4.60 -10.32 -5.00
CA ARG A 36 -3.98 -11.62 -4.77
C ARG A 36 -2.48 -11.55 -4.57
N LYS A 37 -1.78 -10.57 -5.15
CA LYS A 37 -0.35 -10.38 -4.93
C LYS A 37 -0.08 -9.77 -3.55
N ASN A 38 -0.84 -8.76 -3.17
CA ASN A 38 -0.51 -7.84 -2.06
C ASN A 38 -1.35 -8.02 -0.78
N ILE A 39 -2.35 -8.90 -0.77
CA ILE A 39 -3.21 -9.09 0.41
C ILE A 39 -3.22 -10.55 0.84
N ARG A 40 -3.06 -10.77 2.14
CA ARG A 40 -3.21 -12.08 2.81
C ARG A 40 -4.25 -11.98 3.92
N ALA A 41 -4.91 -13.10 4.21
CA ALA A 41 -5.80 -13.16 5.36
C ALA A 41 -4.97 -13.01 6.66
N GLY A 42 -5.45 -12.18 7.58
CA GLY A 42 -4.78 -11.90 8.85
C GLY A 42 -5.68 -12.20 10.04
N LYS A 43 -5.10 -12.37 11.23
CA LYS A 43 -5.87 -12.53 12.48
C LYS A 43 -6.23 -11.19 13.10
N LYS A 44 -5.37 -10.18 12.94
CA LYS A 44 -5.52 -8.84 13.51
C LYS A 44 -6.15 -7.89 12.50
N ILE A 45 -6.79 -6.83 13.01
CA ILE A 45 -7.29 -5.74 12.16
C ILE A 45 -6.08 -4.95 11.63
N LEU A 46 -6.00 -4.77 10.32
CA LEU A 46 -4.99 -3.91 9.69
C LEU A 46 -5.12 -2.48 10.26
N GLN A 47 -4.04 -1.99 10.85
CA GLN A 47 -3.96 -0.62 11.35
C GLN A 47 -3.44 0.30 10.24
N GLY A 48 -3.75 1.59 10.30
CA GLY A 48 -3.27 2.59 9.34
C GLY A 48 -4.00 2.61 7.99
N HIS A 49 -4.58 1.49 7.53
CA HIS A 49 -5.27 1.43 6.24
C HIS A 49 -6.71 0.94 6.34
N THR A 50 -7.59 1.61 5.61
CA THR A 50 -8.99 1.20 5.36
C THR A 50 -9.17 0.89 3.86
N SER A 51 -10.37 0.51 3.42
CA SER A 51 -10.70 0.37 2.00
C SER A 51 -10.30 1.59 1.18
N TYR A 52 -10.46 2.80 1.73
CA TYR A 52 -10.07 4.03 1.08
C TYR A 52 -8.55 4.15 0.90
N GLY A 53 -7.79 3.88 1.96
CA GLY A 53 -6.32 3.90 1.89
C GLY A 53 -5.77 2.84 0.95
N MET A 54 -6.32 1.61 0.98
CA MET A 54 -5.88 0.54 0.09
C MET A 54 -6.26 0.77 -1.38
N LYS A 55 -7.37 1.47 -1.65
CA LYS A 55 -7.73 1.90 -2.99
C LYS A 55 -6.64 2.81 -3.59
N HIS A 56 -6.09 3.72 -2.79
CA HIS A 56 -5.00 4.60 -3.21
C HIS A 56 -3.69 3.85 -3.41
N LEU A 57 -3.38 2.85 -2.56
CA LEU A 57 -2.24 1.96 -2.78
C LEU A 57 -2.35 1.23 -4.13
N LEU A 58 -3.52 0.67 -4.43
CA LEU A 58 -3.77 0.03 -5.71
C LEU A 58 -3.62 0.99 -6.88
N GLU A 59 -4.20 2.19 -6.78
CA GLU A 59 -4.13 3.22 -7.82
C GLU A 59 -2.69 3.65 -8.08
N HIS A 60 -1.89 3.82 -7.03
CA HIS A 60 -0.47 4.13 -7.13
C HIS A 60 0.32 3.02 -7.84
N ASP A 61 0.08 1.76 -7.48
CA ASP A 61 0.85 0.62 -8.00
C ASP A 61 0.45 0.21 -9.42
N THR A 62 -0.81 0.46 -9.81
CA THR A 62 -1.38 -0.05 -11.07
C THR A 62 -1.78 1.05 -12.05
N GLY A 63 -1.89 2.29 -11.60
CA GLY A 63 -2.49 3.41 -12.36
C GLY A 63 -4.01 3.33 -12.49
N VAL A 64 -4.67 2.32 -11.92
CA VAL A 64 -6.12 2.11 -12.04
C VAL A 64 -6.86 2.95 -11.00
N TYR A 65 -7.61 3.95 -11.46
CA TYR A 65 -8.52 4.72 -10.62
C TYR A 65 -9.84 3.97 -10.38
N LEU A 66 -10.14 3.67 -9.12
CA LEU A 66 -11.41 3.09 -8.67
C LEU A 66 -12.21 4.04 -7.78
N THR A 67 -13.51 3.81 -7.61
CA THR A 67 -14.22 4.36 -6.43
C THR A 67 -13.96 3.50 -5.19
N ASN A 68 -14.23 4.03 -4.00
CA ASN A 68 -14.14 3.25 -2.77
C ASN A 68 -15.16 2.09 -2.77
N ASN A 69 -16.31 2.23 -3.43
CA ASN A 69 -17.29 1.14 -3.55
C ASN A 69 -16.82 0.04 -4.52
N GLU A 70 -16.21 0.39 -5.64
CA GLU A 70 -15.60 -0.58 -6.57
C GLU A 70 -14.51 -1.42 -5.88
N PHE A 71 -13.62 -0.78 -5.12
CA PHE A 71 -12.58 -1.49 -4.38
C PHE A 71 -13.16 -2.43 -3.31
N LYS A 72 -14.18 -2.00 -2.57
CA LYS A 72 -14.90 -2.88 -1.63
C LYS A 72 -15.52 -4.09 -2.32
N ASP A 73 -16.05 -3.91 -3.54
CA ASP A 73 -16.66 -5.01 -4.30
C ASP A 73 -15.60 -6.03 -4.71
N ALA A 74 -14.46 -5.55 -5.21
CA ALA A 74 -13.31 -6.38 -5.52
C ALA A 74 -12.81 -7.18 -4.31
N MET A 75 -12.70 -6.53 -3.13
CA MET A 75 -12.32 -7.21 -1.90
C MET A 75 -13.31 -8.30 -1.50
N LEU A 76 -14.62 -8.06 -1.64
CA LEU A 76 -15.66 -9.06 -1.35
C LEU A 76 -15.59 -10.27 -2.30
N LEU A 77 -15.36 -10.03 -3.59
CA LEU A 77 -15.18 -11.06 -4.62
C LEU A 77 -13.92 -11.89 -4.37
N ALA A 78 -12.84 -11.26 -3.92
CA ALA A 78 -11.62 -11.93 -3.49
C ALA A 78 -11.75 -12.68 -2.14
N GLY A 79 -12.93 -12.63 -1.51
CA GLY A 79 -13.23 -13.37 -0.28
C GLY A 79 -12.95 -12.61 1.02
N TYR A 80 -12.47 -11.37 0.95
CA TYR A 80 -12.22 -10.55 2.14
C TYR A 80 -13.49 -9.86 2.61
N ARG A 81 -13.81 -10.03 3.89
CA ARG A 81 -14.99 -9.43 4.53
C ARG A 81 -14.59 -8.27 5.43
N PRO A 82 -15.36 -7.16 5.44
CA PRO A 82 -15.08 -6.05 6.35
C PRO A 82 -15.37 -6.44 7.80
N VAL A 83 -14.66 -5.82 8.74
CA VAL A 83 -14.93 -5.94 10.18
C VAL A 83 -16.29 -5.33 10.52
N ASN A 84 -16.61 -4.18 9.92
CA ASN A 84 -17.91 -3.53 10.04
C ASN A 84 -18.42 -3.11 8.65
N PRO A 85 -19.41 -3.81 8.07
CA PRO A 85 -19.94 -3.49 6.75
C PRO A 85 -20.69 -2.15 6.70
N ASN A 86 -21.11 -1.59 7.84
CA ASN A 86 -21.84 -0.32 7.90
C ASN A 86 -20.92 0.91 7.89
N SER A 87 -19.61 0.73 8.08
CA SER A 87 -18.66 1.84 7.98
C SER A 87 -18.52 2.35 6.54
N LEU A 88 -18.32 3.66 6.38
CA LEU A 88 -17.98 4.27 5.10
C LEU A 88 -16.64 3.72 4.58
N ASN A 89 -15.62 3.66 5.45
CA ASN A 89 -14.32 3.11 5.11
C ASN A 89 -14.13 1.78 5.84
N TRP A 90 -14.04 0.69 5.09
CA TRP A 90 -14.00 -0.66 5.66
C TRP A 90 -12.62 -0.98 6.22
N LYS A 91 -12.59 -1.51 7.43
CA LYS A 91 -11.40 -2.15 8.01
C LYS A 91 -11.48 -3.65 7.79
N TYR A 92 -10.34 -4.30 7.69
CA TYR A 92 -10.25 -5.74 7.39
C TYR A 92 -9.28 -6.44 8.35
N ARG A 93 -9.46 -7.76 8.51
CA ARG A 93 -8.49 -8.63 9.18
C ARG A 93 -7.59 -9.25 8.11
N ILE A 94 -6.59 -8.49 7.70
CA ILE A 94 -5.69 -8.82 6.60
C ILE A 94 -4.28 -8.35 6.94
N GLU A 95 -3.31 -8.88 6.21
CA GLU A 95 -1.94 -8.41 6.16
C GLU A 95 -1.66 -7.95 4.74
N LEU A 96 -1.05 -6.77 4.61
CA LEU A 96 -0.55 -6.28 3.33
C LEU A 96 0.85 -6.86 3.10
N THR A 97 1.02 -7.59 2.00
CA THR A 97 2.32 -8.08 1.54
C THR A 97 2.91 -7.05 0.59
N ARG A 98 4.22 -6.78 0.74
CA ARG A 98 4.94 -5.84 -0.11
C ARG A 98 6.00 -6.56 -0.89
N GLU A 99 6.18 -6.19 -2.15
CA GLU A 99 7.32 -6.67 -2.94
C GLU A 99 8.65 -6.26 -2.32
N ILE A 100 8.74 -5.08 -1.70
CA ILE A 100 9.96 -4.71 -0.95
C ILE A 100 10.21 -5.61 0.26
N ASN A 101 9.20 -6.34 0.75
CA ASN A 101 9.28 -7.29 1.87
C ASN A 101 9.60 -8.72 1.36
N ASP A 102 8.96 -9.14 0.27
CA ASP A 102 9.05 -10.51 -0.24
C ASP A 102 10.15 -10.70 -1.30
N ASN A 103 10.49 -9.66 -2.06
CA ASN A 103 11.57 -9.62 -3.07
C ASN A 103 12.27 -8.25 -3.07
N PRO A 104 13.03 -7.90 -2.01
CA PRO A 104 13.67 -6.61 -1.91
C PRO A 104 14.68 -6.41 -3.04
N SER A 105 14.68 -5.20 -3.63
CA SER A 105 15.79 -4.72 -4.45
C SER A 105 17.12 -4.85 -3.69
N PRO A 106 18.26 -4.87 -4.39
CA PRO A 106 19.57 -4.93 -3.74
C PRO A 106 19.76 -3.87 -2.64
N PHE A 107 19.33 -2.63 -2.89
CA PHE A 107 19.35 -1.56 -1.88
C PHE A 107 18.49 -1.90 -0.65
N PHE A 108 17.23 -2.30 -0.84
CA PHE A 108 16.37 -2.64 0.30
C PHE A 108 16.86 -3.85 1.08
N ARG A 109 17.46 -4.84 0.39
CA ARG A 109 18.06 -6.00 1.02
C ARG A 109 19.24 -5.59 1.90
N TRP A 110 20.10 -4.72 1.39
CA TRP A 110 21.24 -4.17 2.13
C TRP A 110 20.79 -3.30 3.31
N ALA A 111 19.83 -2.39 3.10
CA ALA A 111 19.36 -1.44 4.10
C ALA A 111 18.68 -2.10 5.31
N ARG A 112 18.08 -3.28 5.15
CA ARG A 112 17.47 -4.04 6.26
C ARG A 112 18.43 -4.35 7.40
N ASN A 113 19.73 -4.41 7.14
CA ASN A 113 20.74 -4.68 8.17
C ASN A 113 20.77 -3.60 9.27
N PHE A 114 20.29 -2.39 8.96
CA PHE A 114 20.24 -1.26 9.89
C PHE A 114 18.90 -1.13 10.64
N GLY A 115 17.91 -1.97 10.33
CA GLY A 115 16.54 -1.83 10.86
C GLY A 115 16.42 -2.02 12.38
N ALA A 116 17.44 -2.58 13.04
CA ALA A 116 17.52 -2.72 14.49
C ALA A 116 18.25 -1.55 15.18
N ASP A 117 18.91 -0.67 14.41
CA ASP A 117 19.76 0.37 14.95
C ASP A 117 18.93 1.52 15.50
N ALA A 118 19.30 2.03 16.68
CA ALA A 118 18.68 3.21 17.28
C ALA A 118 19.34 4.51 16.74
N THR A 119 19.43 4.61 15.42
CA THR A 119 20.03 5.73 14.68
C THR A 119 19.00 6.30 13.71
N PRO A 120 19.18 7.55 13.20
CA PRO A 120 18.31 8.09 12.15
C PRO A 120 18.21 7.19 10.91
N CYS A 121 19.29 6.48 10.55
CA CYS A 121 19.29 5.50 9.47
C CYS A 121 18.42 4.28 9.81
N GLY A 122 18.51 3.75 11.03
CA GLY A 122 17.66 2.66 11.47
C GLY A 122 16.18 3.05 11.59
N ASP A 123 15.88 4.28 12.03
CA ASP A 123 14.52 4.84 12.04
C ASP A 123 13.98 4.95 10.61
N PHE A 124 14.75 5.55 9.71
CA PHE A 124 14.39 5.64 8.29
C PHE A 124 14.07 4.27 7.69
N VAL A 125 14.92 3.25 7.94
CA VAL A 125 14.70 1.90 7.43
C VAL A 125 13.41 1.30 7.99
N ARG A 126 13.13 1.48 9.29
CA ARG A 126 11.87 1.00 9.90
C ARG A 126 10.66 1.67 9.28
N ASP A 127 10.71 2.98 9.06
CA ASP A 127 9.62 3.74 8.47
C ASP A 127 9.42 3.37 7.00
N MET A 128 10.48 3.30 6.21
CA MET A 128 10.49 2.82 4.82
C MET A 128 9.82 1.44 4.69
N LEU A 129 10.19 0.48 5.55
CA LEU A 129 9.66 -0.89 5.51
C LEU A 129 8.17 -0.95 5.88
N ARG A 130 7.69 -0.01 6.71
CA ARG A 130 6.29 0.09 7.17
C ARG A 130 5.44 0.98 6.28
N ASP A 131 6.05 1.84 5.46
CA ASP A 131 5.37 2.78 4.60
C ASP A 131 4.94 2.11 3.29
N PHE A 132 3.70 1.65 3.23
CA PHE A 132 3.14 0.94 2.07
C PHE A 132 3.17 1.74 0.77
N GLU A 133 3.25 3.07 0.81
CA GLU A 133 3.38 3.92 -0.38
C GLU A 133 4.83 4.10 -0.83
N PHE A 134 5.81 3.65 -0.03
CA PHE A 134 7.21 3.79 -0.37
C PHE A 134 7.54 3.08 -1.71
N PRO A 135 8.29 3.72 -2.63
CA PRO A 135 8.54 3.17 -3.96
C PRO A 135 9.18 1.79 -3.94
N VAL A 136 8.68 0.87 -4.77
CA VAL A 136 9.27 -0.47 -4.93
C VAL A 136 10.54 -0.43 -5.79
N LEU A 137 10.59 0.49 -6.75
CA LEU A 137 11.80 0.77 -7.54
C LEU A 137 12.79 1.52 -6.66
N ALA A 138 13.81 0.80 -6.18
CA ALA A 138 14.89 1.40 -5.41
C ALA A 138 15.90 2.07 -6.34
N GLU A 139 15.49 3.20 -6.90
CA GLU A 139 16.35 4.15 -7.59
C GLU A 139 16.44 5.42 -6.76
N HIS A 140 17.63 6.03 -6.73
CA HIS A 140 17.89 7.21 -5.89
C HIS A 140 16.87 8.32 -6.16
N ASP A 141 16.74 8.73 -7.43
CA ASP A 141 15.85 9.81 -7.84
C ASP A 141 14.38 9.53 -7.55
N VAL A 142 13.96 8.25 -7.64
CA VAL A 142 12.58 7.84 -7.37
C VAL A 142 12.28 7.99 -5.87
N ILE A 143 13.17 7.51 -5.01
CA ILE A 143 13.02 7.62 -3.56
C ILE A 143 13.14 9.08 -3.11
N ALA A 144 14.11 9.83 -3.62
CA ALA A 144 14.30 11.25 -3.29
C ALA A 144 13.05 12.08 -3.65
N ARG A 145 12.48 11.86 -4.85
CA ARG A 145 11.23 12.51 -5.27
C ARG A 145 10.05 12.12 -4.40
N TYR A 146 9.97 10.84 -3.99
CA TYR A 146 8.94 10.37 -3.08
C TYR A 146 9.01 11.08 -1.72
N LEU A 147 10.20 11.12 -1.10
CA LEU A 147 10.44 11.79 0.18
C LEU A 147 10.08 13.29 0.11
N GLY A 148 10.44 13.95 -0.99
CA GLY A 148 10.04 15.34 -1.25
C GLY A 148 8.52 15.51 -1.37
N ARG A 149 7.84 14.61 -2.09
CA ARG A 149 6.38 14.65 -2.28
C ARG A 149 5.62 14.51 -0.96
N ILE A 150 6.06 13.63 -0.07
CA ILE A 150 5.41 13.41 1.24
C ILE A 150 5.82 14.43 2.30
N GLY A 151 6.73 15.37 1.97
CA GLY A 151 7.23 16.36 2.92
C GLY A 151 8.04 15.74 4.05
N ALA A 152 8.86 14.72 3.75
CA ALA A 152 9.71 14.07 4.74
C ALA A 152 10.62 15.10 5.44
N CYS A 153 10.89 14.87 6.73
CA CYS A 153 11.76 15.78 7.49
C CYS A 153 13.21 15.71 6.98
N SER A 154 13.98 16.78 7.21
CA SER A 154 15.38 16.83 6.77
C SER A 154 16.20 15.65 7.31
N GLY A 155 15.96 15.23 8.55
CA GLY A 155 16.63 14.06 9.14
C GLY A 155 16.35 12.75 8.41
N ALA A 156 15.12 12.54 7.92
CA ALA A 156 14.79 11.35 7.12
C ALA A 156 15.44 11.40 5.73
N VAL A 157 15.48 12.59 5.11
CA VAL A 157 16.17 12.79 3.82
C VAL A 157 17.69 12.60 3.98
N GLU A 158 18.30 13.17 5.02
CA GLU A 158 19.72 12.98 5.32
C GLU A 158 20.07 11.51 5.59
N ALA A 159 19.24 10.81 6.37
CA ALA A 159 19.41 9.38 6.63
C ALA A 159 19.34 8.55 5.35
N PHE A 160 18.42 8.86 4.44
CA PHE A 160 18.34 8.24 3.12
C PHE A 160 19.62 8.45 2.31
N GLU A 161 20.12 9.69 2.22
CA GLU A 161 21.33 10.02 1.45
C GLU A 161 22.59 9.34 2.00
N VAL A 162 22.71 9.22 3.33
CA VAL A 162 23.80 8.47 3.98
C VAL A 162 23.73 7.00 3.61
N LEU A 163 22.56 6.36 3.79
CA LEU A 163 22.36 4.96 3.44
C LEU A 163 22.65 4.69 1.95
N TRP A 164 22.21 5.60 1.07
CA TRP A 164 22.42 5.43 -0.36
C TRP A 164 23.90 5.53 -0.73
N ARG A 165 24.63 6.50 -0.16
CA ARG A 165 26.07 6.66 -0.40
C ARG A 165 26.86 5.44 0.07
N GLU A 166 26.55 4.92 1.25
CA GLU A 166 27.20 3.72 1.79
C GLU A 166 26.89 2.49 0.94
N TYR A 167 25.65 2.32 0.50
CA TYR A 167 25.27 1.24 -0.41
C TYR A 167 26.01 1.32 -1.75
N ALA A 168 26.05 2.51 -2.37
CA ALA A 168 26.73 2.71 -3.66
C ALA A 168 28.23 2.43 -3.55
N GLY A 169 28.88 2.88 -2.47
CA GLY A 169 30.31 2.62 -2.24
C GLY A 169 30.64 1.18 -1.83
N ALA A 170 29.66 0.38 -1.38
CA ALA A 170 29.84 -1.04 -1.09
C ALA A 170 29.54 -1.96 -2.29
N ALA A 171 28.97 -1.40 -3.37
CA ALA A 171 28.64 -2.11 -4.61
C ALA A 171 29.74 -2.00 -5.68
N ASP A 172 30.76 -1.17 -5.45
CA ASP A 172 32.01 -1.05 -6.22
C ASP A 172 33.06 -2.08 -5.74
#